data_AF-A0A426WWH6-F1
#
_entry.id   AF-A0A426WWH6-F1
#
_cell.length_a   1.000
_cell.length_b   1.000
_cell.length_c   1.000
_cell.angle_alpha   90.00
_cell.angle_beta   90.00
_cell.angle_gamma   90.00
#
_symmetry.space_group_name_H-M   'P 1'
#
loop_
_entity.id
_entity.type
_entity.pdbx_description
1 polymer ?
#
loop_
_entity_poly.entity_id
_entity_poly.type
_entity_poly.pdbx_seq_one_letter_code
_entity_poly.pdbx_strand_id
1 'polypeptide(L)'
;MLHPEVIFPTLRVQTQCEEESNQQLRENLDLLEEKRADAHLRALVYRRAVTKLYNRRDKLALNWEGPYRVVDVIRDGTYTLTTMEG
;
A
#
# COMPACT_ATOMS: atom_id res chain seq x y z
N MET A 1 29.53 -0.13 -50.32
CA MET A 1 28.48 -1.13 -50.59
C MET A 1 28.30 -1.94 -49.31
N LEU A 2 27.11 -1.90 -48.69
CA LEU A 2 26.79 -2.75 -47.54
C LEU A 2 26.20 -4.07 -48.04
N HIS A 3 26.58 -5.18 -47.39
CA HIS A 3 26.06 -6.51 -47.71
C HIS A 3 24.56 -6.62 -47.39
N PRO A 4 23.78 -7.40 -48.15
CA PRO A 4 22.38 -7.63 -47.83
C PRO A 4 22.26 -8.39 -46.50
N GLU A 5 21.51 -7.85 -45.55
CA GLU A 5 21.09 -8.60 -44.36
C GLU A 5 20.13 -9.71 -44.79
N VAL A 6 20.56 -10.96 -44.70
CA VAL A 6 19.70 -12.12 -44.92
C VAL A 6 19.14 -12.54 -43.56
N ILE A 7 17.88 -12.20 -43.31
CA ILE A 7 17.17 -12.59 -42.08
C ILE A 7 16.54 -13.96 -42.31
N PHE A 8 17.03 -14.98 -41.59
CA PHE A 8 16.40 -16.30 -41.57
C PHE A 8 15.45 -16.40 -40.37
N PRO A 9 14.14 -16.55 -40.58
CA PRO A 9 13.20 -16.68 -39.49
C PRO A 9 13.43 -17.99 -38.74
N THR A 10 13.51 -17.91 -37.42
CA THR A 10 13.67 -19.10 -36.56
C THR A 10 12.43 -20.00 -36.63
N LEU A 11 12.59 -21.29 -36.35
CA LEU A 11 11.48 -22.26 -36.29
C LEU A 11 10.30 -21.75 -35.46
N ARG A 12 10.57 -21.09 -34.33
CA ARG A 12 9.56 -20.47 -33.47
C ARG A 12 8.72 -19.45 -34.21
N VAL A 13 9.33 -18.60 -35.04
CA VAL A 13 8.61 -17.59 -35.84
C VAL A 13 7.81 -18.25 -36.96
N GLN A 14 8.34 -19.33 -37.55
CA GLN A 14 7.66 -20.05 -38.63
C GLN A 14 6.45 -20.85 -38.15
N THR A 15 6.47 -21.34 -36.90
CA THR A 15 5.38 -22.15 -36.32
C THR A 15 4.50 -21.38 -35.33
N GLN A 16 4.69 -20.07 -35.16
CA GLN A 16 3.85 -19.28 -34.27
C GLN A 16 2.49 -19.03 -34.91
N CYS A 17 1.43 -19.60 -34.34
CA CYS A 17 0.06 -19.23 -34.65
C CYS A 17 -0.28 -17.95 -33.86
N GLU A 18 -0.55 -16.85 -34.56
CA GLU A 18 -0.90 -15.57 -33.92
C GLU A 18 -2.19 -15.67 -33.11
N GLU A 19 -3.17 -16.47 -33.55
CA GLU A 19 -4.46 -16.62 -32.87
C GLU A 19 -4.31 -17.26 -31.49
N GLU A 20 -3.59 -18.39 -31.40
CA GLU A 20 -3.35 -19.06 -30.11
C GLU A 20 -2.52 -18.19 -29.16
N SER A 21 -1.50 -17.51 -29.70
CA SER A 21 -0.67 -16.58 -28.92
C SER A 21 -1.48 -15.40 -28.38
N ASN A 22 -2.35 -14.82 -29.19
CA ASN A 22 -3.23 -13.72 -28.79
C ASN A 22 -4.29 -14.17 -27.79
N GLN A 23 -4.83 -15.38 -27.96
CA GLN A 23 -5.79 -15.97 -27.03
C GLN A 23 -5.15 -16.20 -25.65
N GLN A 24 -3.96 -16.78 -25.60
CA GLN A 24 -3.20 -16.94 -24.35
C GLN A 24 -2.88 -15.59 -23.69
N LEU A 25 -2.55 -14.57 -24.49
CA LEU A 25 -2.32 -13.22 -23.96
C LEU A 25 -3.59 -12.66 -23.30
N ARG A 26 -4.75 -12.82 -23.94
CA ARG A 26 -6.05 -12.38 -23.38
C ARG A 26 -6.37 -13.05 -22.06
N GLU A 27 -6.21 -14.37 -21.98
CA GLU A 27 -6.45 -15.14 -20.74
C GLU A 27 -5.50 -14.70 -19.61
N ASN A 28 -4.23 -14.44 -19.92
CA ASN A 28 -3.27 -13.93 -18.93
C ASN A 28 -3.65 -12.52 -18.44
N LEU A 29 -4.13 -11.66 -19.33
CA LEU A 29 -4.58 -10.32 -18.96
C LEU A 29 -5.82 -10.36 -18.07
N ASP A 30 -6.81 -11.20 -18.41
CA ASP A 30 -8.01 -11.41 -17.60
C ASP A 30 -7.66 -11.88 -16.18
N LEU A 31 -6.81 -12.90 -16.07
CA LEU A 31 -6.32 -13.39 -14.77
C LEU A 31 -5.57 -12.31 -13.96
N LEU A 32 -4.79 -11.46 -14.64
CA LEU A 32 -4.07 -10.37 -13.99
C LEU A 32 -5.04 -9.30 -13.47
N GLU A 33 -6.08 -8.98 -14.23
CA GLU A 33 -7.14 -8.06 -13.81
C GLU A 33 -7.89 -8.61 -12.59
N GLU A 34 -8.25 -9.90 -12.58
CA GLU A 34 -8.87 -10.56 -11.43
C GLU A 34 -7.99 -10.47 -10.18
N LYS A 35 -6.69 -10.79 -10.29
CA LYS A 35 -5.74 -10.71 -9.17
C LYS A 35 -5.56 -9.29 -8.65
N ARG A 36 -5.55 -8.29 -9.54
CA ARG A 36 -5.51 -6.88 -9.13
C ARG A 36 -6.78 -6.50 -8.38
N ALA A 37 -7.95 -6.92 -8.85
CA ALA A 37 -9.21 -6.65 -8.17
C ALA A 37 -9.25 -7.26 -6.76
N ASP A 38 -8.83 -8.52 -6.60
CA ASP A 38 -8.74 -9.16 -5.28
C ASP A 38 -7.75 -8.43 -4.34
N ALA A 39 -6.57 -8.08 -4.85
CA ALA A 39 -5.58 -7.31 -4.07
C ALA A 39 -6.13 -5.93 -3.64
N HIS A 40 -6.85 -5.24 -4.53
CA HIS A 40 -7.50 -3.98 -4.20
C HIS A 40 -8.58 -4.14 -3.12
N LEU A 41 -9.42 -5.18 -3.21
CA LEU A 41 -10.43 -5.47 -2.19
C LEU A 41 -9.79 -5.75 -0.83
N ARG A 42 -8.74 -6.58 -0.79
CA ARG A 42 -7.98 -6.85 0.44
C ARG A 42 -7.40 -5.59 1.06
N ALA A 43 -6.80 -4.71 0.23
CA ALA A 43 -6.24 -3.44 0.70
C ALA A 43 -7.32 -2.52 1.28
N LEU A 44 -8.50 -2.43 0.65
CA LEU A 44 -9.63 -1.64 1.15
C LEU A 44 -10.17 -2.18 2.48
N VAL A 45 -10.29 -3.50 2.62
CA VAL A 45 -10.71 -4.15 3.86
C VAL A 45 -9.73 -3.87 4.98
N TYR A 46 -8.43 -4.05 4.71
CA TYR A 46 -7.38 -3.77 5.69
C TYR A 46 -7.41 -2.31 6.13
N ARG A 47 -7.44 -1.36 5.18
CA ARG A 47 -7.53 0.07 5.47
C ARG A 47 -8.73 0.37 6.36
N ARG A 48 -9.91 -0.18 6.05
CA ARG A 48 -11.12 0.01 6.86
C ARG A 48 -10.97 -0.55 8.27
N ALA A 49 -10.37 -1.72 8.44
CA ALA A 49 -10.13 -2.32 9.75
C ALA A 49 -9.19 -1.46 10.60
N VAL A 50 -8.10 -0.97 10.00
CA VAL A 50 -7.14 -0.06 10.63
C VAL A 50 -7.81 1.25 11.04
N THR A 51 -8.55 1.90 10.13
CA THR A 51 -9.29 3.13 10.46
C THR A 51 -10.27 2.93 11.61
N LYS A 52 -11.00 1.80 11.65
CA LYS A 52 -11.91 1.48 12.76
C LYS A 52 -11.17 1.35 14.09
N LEU A 53 -9.99 0.71 14.11
CA LEU A 53 -9.18 0.56 15.31
C LEU A 53 -8.70 1.93 15.83
N TYR A 54 -8.19 2.78 14.95
CA TYR A 54 -7.74 4.13 15.32
C TYR A 54 -8.91 5.00 15.78
N ASN A 55 -10.03 5.04 15.05
CA ASN A 55 -11.21 5.81 15.48
C ASN A 55 -11.76 5.34 16.83
N ARG A 56 -11.70 4.02 17.13
CA ARG A 56 -12.07 3.48 18.44
C ARG A 56 -11.07 3.90 19.52
N ARG A 57 -9.78 3.94 19.18
CA ARG A 57 -8.74 4.44 20.06
C ARG A 57 -8.84 5.95 20.27
N ASP A 58 -9.27 6.74 19.31
CA ASP A 58 -9.50 8.18 19.46
C ASP A 58 -10.73 8.47 20.34
N LYS A 59 -11.78 7.66 20.21
CA LYS A 59 -12.92 7.70 21.14
C LYS A 59 -12.55 7.29 22.58
N LEU A 60 -11.44 6.56 22.74
CA LEU A 60 -10.84 6.17 24.03
C LEU A 60 -9.49 6.85 24.26
N ALA A 61 -9.17 7.90 23.50
CA ALA A 61 -7.86 8.53 23.60
C ALA A 61 -7.83 9.17 24.97
N LEU A 62 -6.77 8.88 25.71
CA LEU A 62 -6.51 9.56 26.96
C LEU A 62 -6.60 11.06 26.70
N ASN A 63 -7.40 11.73 27.51
CA ASN A 63 -7.70 13.16 27.54
C ASN A 63 -6.47 14.00 27.94
N TRP A 64 -5.28 13.64 27.46
CA TRP A 64 -4.06 14.40 27.72
C TRP A 64 -4.22 15.79 27.11
N GLU A 65 -4.58 16.74 27.96
CA GLU A 65 -4.90 18.13 27.64
C GLU A 65 -3.70 18.90 27.05
N GLY A 66 -2.49 18.34 27.12
CA GLY A 66 -1.33 18.84 26.41
C GLY A 66 -0.01 18.39 27.06
N PRO A 67 1.13 18.75 26.46
CA PRO A 67 2.43 18.54 27.08
C PRO A 67 2.64 19.55 28.21
N TYR A 68 2.67 19.07 29.46
CA TYR A 68 2.98 19.87 30.65
C TYR A 68 4.47 19.82 30.99
N ARG A 69 5.02 20.91 31.54
CA ARG A 69 6.32 20.92 32.21
C ARG A 69 6.15 21.04 33.72
N VAL A 70 6.95 20.28 34.47
CA VAL A 70 7.06 20.43 35.92
C VAL A 70 7.85 21.70 36.23
N VAL A 71 7.28 22.62 37.00
CA VAL A 71 7.94 23.88 37.39
C VAL A 71 8.39 23.88 38.85
N ASP A 72 7.74 23.11 39.71
CA ASP A 72 8.14 22.96 41.11
C ASP A 72 7.72 21.61 41.71
N VAL A 73 8.43 21.20 42.75
CA VAL A 73 8.16 19.98 43.53
C VAL A 73 7.70 20.41 44.92
N ILE A 74 6.39 20.29 45.19
CA ILE A 74 5.84 20.67 46.50
C ILE A 74 6.20 19.60 47.54
N ARG A 75 6.04 18.32 47.17
CA ARG A 75 6.32 17.13 47.99
C ARG A 75 6.59 15.94 47.07
N ASP A 76 7.21 14.88 47.60
CA ASP A 76 7.36 13.62 46.86
C ASP A 76 6.00 13.16 46.29
N GLY A 77 5.91 13.14 44.96
CA GLY A 77 4.70 12.76 44.22
C GLY A 77 3.70 13.90 43.95
N THR A 78 3.96 15.14 44.41
CA THR A 78 3.11 16.32 44.14
C THR A 78 3.90 17.41 43.43
N TYR A 79 3.56 17.65 42.17
CA TYR A 79 4.25 18.56 41.27
C TYR A 79 3.32 19.66 40.78
N THR A 80 3.86 20.87 40.61
CA THR A 80 3.17 21.92 39.87
C THR A 80 3.50 21.81 38.38
N LEU A 81 2.47 21.88 37.55
CA LEU A 81 2.57 21.77 36.10
C LEU A 81 2.22 23.10 35.45
N THR A 82 2.94 23.48 34.41
CA THR A 82 2.55 24.58 33.50
C THR A 82 2.43 24.09 32.06
N THR A 83 1.53 24.71 31.30
CA THR A 83 1.40 24.48 29.86
C THR A 83 2.56 25.15 29.13
N MET A 84 2.99 24.61 28.00
CA MET A 84 4.08 25.16 27.17
C MET A 84 3.80 26.57 26.60
N GLU A 85 2.58 27.08 26.74
CA GLU A 85 2.12 28.37 26.20
C GLU A 85 2.30 29.56 27.17
N GLY A 86 2.72 29.31 28.42
CA GLY A 86 2.96 30.36 29.42
C GLY A 86 1.75 30.65 30.30
#